data_AF-A0A9D6IV47-F1
#
_entry.id   AF-A0A9D6IV47-F1
#
_cell.length_a   1.000
_cell.length_b   1.000
_cell.length_c   1.000
_cell.angle_alpha   90.00
_cell.angle_beta   90.00
_cell.angle_gamma   90.00
#
_symmetry.space_group_name_H-M   'P 1'
#
loop_
_entity.id
_entity.type
_entity.pdbx_description
1 polymer ?
#
loop_
_entity_poly.entity_id
_entity_poly.type
_entity_poly.pdbx_seq_one_letter_code
_entity_poly.pdbx_strand_id
1 'polypeptide(L)'
;ITMLLERPHPVTKADLPTLRYMTTSSAPIAPETYDAFQKRYGITLVQACGMSEGGFMFANDPKAPRRGPVGKPLRNLVARFVDDDGNDVPVGADGELLVDGPQVFSAYLIARRQLQPRPAKGLLTGDLGHFDEDGYVFLTGRKKDLIIRGGVNIAPAEITAILCEHPGVLDAATIGVPDAIYGEAVACFVVPKSGQTLSVESVIGHLRPRLSDFKMPQSVHFMESIPKTDRGKVSKDLMLKYWKESIQPNERAKAGN
;
A
#
# COMPACT_ATOMS: atom_id res chain seq x y z
N ILE A 1 -9.41 -10.26 6.97
CA ILE A 1 -10.58 -10.17 6.08
C ILE A 1 -10.44 -10.99 4.80
N THR A 2 -9.30 -10.93 4.08
CA THR A 2 -9.04 -11.72 2.87
C THR A 2 -9.21 -13.22 3.11
N MET A 3 -8.67 -13.75 4.21
CA MET A 3 -8.89 -15.14 4.62
C MET A 3 -10.38 -15.53 4.77
N LEU A 4 -11.22 -14.61 5.27
CA LEU A 4 -12.66 -14.83 5.41
C LEU A 4 -13.39 -14.72 4.07
N LEU A 5 -12.79 -14.12 3.04
CA LEU A 5 -13.34 -14.13 1.68
C LEU A 5 -12.92 -15.40 0.93
N GLU A 6 -11.67 -15.84 1.10
CA GLU A 6 -11.13 -17.06 0.49
C GLU A 6 -11.70 -18.34 1.11
N ARG A 7 -11.90 -18.35 2.43
CA ARG A 7 -12.51 -19.46 3.18
C ARG A 7 -13.69 -18.94 3.98
N PRO A 8 -14.86 -18.81 3.34
CA PRO A 8 -16.01 -18.23 3.99
C PRO A 8 -16.49 -18.97 5.24
N HIS A 9 -16.87 -18.20 6.25
CA HIS A 9 -17.59 -18.69 7.41
C HIS A 9 -19.08 -18.33 7.29
N PRO A 10 -20.03 -19.16 7.77
CA PRO A 10 -21.46 -18.87 7.66
C PRO A 10 -21.95 -17.72 8.56
N VAL A 11 -21.20 -17.38 9.61
CA VAL A 11 -21.57 -16.31 10.56
C VAL A 11 -21.50 -14.94 9.89
N THR A 12 -22.59 -14.19 10.01
CA THR A 12 -22.77 -12.83 9.47
C THR A 12 -23.09 -11.82 10.58
N LYS A 13 -23.32 -10.55 10.21
CA LYS A 13 -23.80 -9.51 11.13
C LYS A 13 -25.13 -9.87 11.83
N ALA A 14 -26.00 -10.64 11.17
CA ALA A 14 -27.29 -11.05 11.73
C ALA A 14 -27.11 -11.98 12.94
N ASP A 15 -26.09 -12.83 12.90
CA ASP A 15 -25.73 -13.76 13.98
C ASP A 15 -24.98 -13.07 15.13
N LEU A 16 -24.49 -11.84 14.90
CA LEU A 16 -23.66 -11.07 15.83
C LEU A 16 -24.32 -9.72 16.15
N PRO A 17 -25.48 -9.70 16.84
CA PRO A 17 -26.29 -8.49 17.03
C PRO A 17 -25.54 -7.36 17.73
N THR A 18 -24.61 -7.70 18.64
CA THR A 18 -23.81 -6.74 19.41
C THR A 18 -22.54 -6.25 18.69
N LEU A 19 -22.09 -6.95 17.64
CA LEU A 19 -20.93 -6.50 16.85
C LEU A 19 -21.32 -5.25 16.06
N ARG A 20 -20.60 -4.15 16.27
CA ARG A 20 -20.88 -2.86 15.61
C ARG A 20 -20.10 -2.68 14.31
N TYR A 21 -18.81 -2.97 14.33
CA TYR A 21 -17.91 -2.88 13.18
C TYR A 21 -16.65 -3.71 13.44
N MET A 22 -15.88 -3.96 12.39
CA MET A 22 -14.54 -4.53 12.46
C MET A 22 -13.51 -3.52 11.97
N THR A 23 -12.36 -3.46 12.61
CA THR A 23 -11.25 -2.61 12.16
C THR A 23 -10.33 -3.35 11.20
N THR A 24 -9.79 -2.65 10.21
CA THR A 24 -8.73 -3.15 9.33
C THR A 24 -7.54 -2.20 9.39
N SER A 25 -6.32 -2.74 9.46
CA SER A 25 -5.10 -1.94 9.53
C SER A 25 -3.94 -2.67 8.84
N SER A 26 -2.74 -2.07 8.92
CA SER A 26 -1.45 -2.68 8.58
C SER A 26 -1.12 -2.81 7.08
N ALA A 27 -2.12 -2.85 6.21
CA ALA A 27 -1.96 -2.78 4.76
C ALA A 27 -3.15 -2.04 4.12
N PRO A 28 -2.94 -1.40 2.95
CA PRO A 28 -4.05 -0.92 2.13
C PRO A 28 -5.00 -2.07 1.79
N ILE A 29 -6.29 -1.78 1.74
CA ILE A 29 -7.32 -2.71 1.30
C ILE A 29 -7.76 -2.34 -0.11
N ALA A 30 -7.75 -3.31 -1.02
CA ALA A 30 -8.30 -3.10 -2.36
C ALA A 30 -9.82 -2.79 -2.26
N PRO A 31 -10.34 -1.81 -3.01
CA PRO A 31 -11.76 -1.44 -2.99
C PRO A 31 -12.71 -2.62 -3.14
N GLU A 32 -12.40 -3.55 -4.04
CA GLU A 32 -13.18 -4.75 -4.32
C GLU A 32 -13.21 -5.70 -3.13
N THR A 33 -12.09 -5.82 -2.41
CA THR A 33 -11.99 -6.64 -1.20
C THR A 33 -12.81 -6.02 -0.05
N TYR A 34 -12.75 -4.69 0.09
CA TYR A 34 -13.56 -3.94 1.05
C TYR A 34 -15.06 -4.19 0.79
N ASP A 35 -15.50 -3.98 -0.44
CA ASP A 35 -16.91 -4.11 -0.83
C ASP A 35 -17.39 -5.57 -0.77
N ALA A 36 -16.58 -6.52 -1.23
CA ALA A 36 -16.92 -7.94 -1.18
C ALA A 36 -17.12 -8.44 0.26
N PHE A 37 -16.26 -8.00 1.19
CA PHE A 37 -16.38 -8.38 2.60
C PHE A 37 -17.67 -7.84 3.22
N GLN A 38 -17.93 -6.54 3.07
CA GLN A 38 -19.14 -5.93 3.64
C GLN A 38 -20.40 -6.50 3.01
N LYS A 39 -20.41 -6.74 1.69
CA LYS A 39 -21.55 -7.37 0.99
C LYS A 39 -21.82 -8.78 1.50
N ARG A 40 -20.77 -9.56 1.75
CA ARG A 40 -20.90 -10.96 2.19
C ARG A 40 -21.35 -11.08 3.63
N TYR A 41 -20.74 -10.31 4.52
CA TYR A 41 -20.91 -10.48 5.97
C TYR A 41 -21.90 -9.48 6.58
N GLY A 42 -22.24 -8.40 5.88
CA GLY A 42 -23.06 -7.31 6.42
C GLY A 42 -22.38 -6.55 7.56
N ILE A 43 -21.08 -6.74 7.77
CA ILE A 43 -20.31 -6.13 8.86
C ILE A 43 -19.57 -4.92 8.30
N THR A 44 -19.79 -3.76 8.93
CA THR A 44 -19.08 -2.52 8.59
C THR A 44 -17.58 -2.65 8.87
N LEU A 45 -16.76 -2.31 7.89
CA LEU A 45 -15.30 -2.20 8.04
C LEU A 45 -14.90 -0.76 8.33
N VAL A 46 -13.93 -0.60 9.24
CA VAL A 46 -13.35 0.69 9.61
C VAL A 46 -11.86 0.62 9.41
N GLN A 47 -11.35 1.30 8.37
CA GLN A 47 -9.93 1.37 8.13
C GLN A 47 -9.28 2.32 9.14
N ALA A 48 -8.19 1.86 9.74
CA ALA A 48 -7.36 2.59 10.67
C ALA A 48 -5.88 2.34 10.34
N CYS A 49 -5.02 3.29 10.71
CA CYS A 49 -3.59 3.19 10.52
C CYS A 49 -2.84 3.50 11.80
N GLY A 50 -1.71 2.82 11.97
CA GLY A 50 -0.82 2.93 13.10
C GLY A 50 0.51 2.25 12.81
N MET A 51 1.47 2.48 13.70
CA MET A 51 2.78 1.86 13.67
C MET A 51 3.26 1.62 15.11
N SER A 52 4.29 0.80 15.29
CA SER A 52 4.82 0.50 16.63
C SER A 52 5.24 1.76 17.39
N GLU A 53 5.82 2.71 16.67
CA GLU A 53 6.32 3.97 17.20
C GLU A 53 5.22 5.01 17.48
N GLY A 54 4.11 4.97 16.74
CA GLY A 54 3.05 5.98 16.80
C GLY A 54 1.75 5.49 17.44
N GLY A 55 1.67 4.22 17.81
CA GLY A 55 0.42 3.57 18.19
C GLY A 55 -0.61 3.61 17.05
N PHE A 56 -1.90 3.65 17.38
CA PHE A 56 -2.92 4.04 16.40
C PHE A 56 -2.84 5.55 16.18
N MET A 57 -2.81 5.95 14.91
CA MET A 57 -2.62 7.34 14.49
C MET A 57 -3.85 7.90 13.79
N PHE A 58 -4.49 7.09 12.94
CA PHE A 58 -5.63 7.50 12.13
C PHE A 58 -6.75 6.46 12.19
N ALA A 59 -8.00 6.91 12.14
CA ALA A 59 -9.15 6.03 12.00
C ALA A 59 -10.30 6.74 11.29
N ASN A 60 -11.04 5.98 10.46
CA ASN A 60 -12.32 6.42 9.93
C ASN A 60 -13.39 6.48 11.05
N ASP A 61 -14.38 7.36 10.90
CA ASP A 61 -15.55 7.36 11.79
C ASP A 61 -16.35 6.06 11.56
N PRO A 62 -16.59 5.23 12.59
CA PRO A 62 -17.38 4.01 12.43
C PRO A 62 -18.82 4.23 11.97
N LYS A 63 -19.37 5.44 12.14
CA LYS A 63 -20.72 5.80 11.68
C LYS A 63 -20.76 6.18 10.20
N ALA A 64 -19.62 6.58 9.63
CA ALA A 64 -19.50 7.01 8.24
C ALA A 64 -18.08 6.71 7.69
N PRO A 65 -17.70 5.43 7.61
CA PRO A 65 -16.37 5.08 7.14
C PRO A 65 -16.20 5.39 5.66
N ARG A 66 -15.06 6.01 5.29
CA ARG A 66 -14.71 6.28 3.91
C ARG A 66 -13.77 5.19 3.38
N ARG A 67 -14.05 4.72 2.17
CA ARG A 67 -13.16 3.80 1.43
C ARG A 67 -12.03 4.60 0.80
N GLY A 68 -10.78 4.14 0.94
CA GLY A 68 -9.60 4.83 0.41
C GLY A 68 -8.72 5.42 1.52
N PRO A 69 -9.15 6.46 2.25
CA PRO A 69 -8.33 7.06 3.28
C PRO A 69 -8.25 6.18 4.53
N VAL A 70 -7.17 6.34 5.27
CA VAL A 70 -6.97 5.67 6.58
C VAL A 70 -7.69 6.39 7.73
N GLY A 71 -8.38 7.49 7.43
CA GLY A 71 -9.18 8.25 8.36
C GLY A 71 -8.58 9.59 8.74
N LYS A 72 -9.03 10.16 9.86
CA LYS A 72 -8.54 11.43 10.39
C LYS A 72 -7.55 11.20 11.54
N PRO A 73 -6.66 12.17 11.83
CA PRO A 73 -5.78 12.10 13.00
C PRO A 73 -6.59 11.88 14.28
N LEU A 74 -6.12 10.95 15.12
CA LEU A 74 -6.71 10.74 16.45
C LEU A 74 -6.45 11.94 17.37
N ARG A 75 -7.27 12.05 18.41
CA ARG A 75 -7.19 13.15 19.38
C ARG A 75 -5.77 13.26 19.96
N ASN A 76 -5.27 14.49 20.04
CA ASN A 76 -3.93 14.84 20.54
C ASN A 76 -2.74 14.36 19.68
N LEU A 77 -3.00 13.77 18.50
CA LEU A 77 -1.97 13.54 17.50
C LEU A 77 -1.80 14.79 16.63
N VAL A 78 -0.58 15.28 16.54
CA VAL A 78 -0.15 16.20 15.49
C VAL A 78 0.28 15.36 14.30
N ALA A 79 -0.34 15.57 13.14
CA ALA A 79 0.03 14.91 11.90
C ALA A 79 0.23 15.98 10.82
N ARG A 80 1.38 15.92 10.15
CA ARG A 80 1.79 16.85 9.09
C ARG A 80 2.35 16.04 7.93
N PHE A 81 2.14 16.50 6.70
CA PHE A 81 2.87 16.01 5.55
C PHE A 81 3.91 17.05 5.19
N VAL A 82 5.18 16.64 5.10
CA VAL A 82 6.30 17.55 4.91
C VAL A 82 7.15 17.19 3.69
N ASP A 83 7.79 18.19 3.10
CA ASP A 83 8.83 18.02 2.08
C ASP A 83 10.17 17.55 2.70
N ASP A 84 11.20 17.38 1.85
CA ASP A 84 12.52 16.93 2.29
C ASP A 84 13.25 17.94 3.19
N ASP A 85 12.86 19.22 3.13
CA ASP A 85 13.38 20.29 3.99
C ASP A 85 12.60 20.41 5.32
N GLY A 86 11.50 19.66 5.47
CA GLY A 86 10.64 19.63 6.65
C GLY A 86 9.53 20.70 6.67
N ASN A 87 9.26 21.36 5.54
CA ASN A 87 8.16 22.31 5.40
C ASN A 87 6.86 21.59 5.06
N ASP A 88 5.72 22.16 5.48
CA ASP A 88 4.41 21.59 5.16
C ASP A 88 4.12 21.66 3.66
N VAL A 89 3.68 20.53 3.10
CA VAL A 89 3.17 20.49 1.73
C VAL A 89 1.70 20.96 1.68
N PRO A 90 1.25 21.54 0.56
CA PRO A 90 -0.16 21.90 0.38
C PRO A 90 -1.12 20.71 0.49
N VAL A 91 -2.38 20.97 0.81
CA VAL A 91 -3.46 19.96 0.76
C VAL A 91 -3.50 19.32 -0.63
N GLY A 92 -3.63 17.98 -0.67
CA GLY A 92 -3.59 17.18 -1.90
C GLY A 92 -2.19 16.92 -2.49
N ALA A 93 -1.14 17.58 -1.99
CA ALA A 93 0.23 17.30 -2.41
C ALA A 93 0.86 16.22 -1.52
N ASP A 94 1.55 15.26 -2.13
CA ASP A 94 2.24 14.20 -1.39
C ASP A 94 3.47 14.74 -0.64
N GLY A 95 3.59 14.38 0.63
CA GLY A 95 4.76 14.60 1.47
C GLY A 95 5.04 13.39 2.36
N GLU A 96 6.11 13.45 3.15
CA GLU A 96 6.39 12.46 4.19
C GLU A 96 5.56 12.75 5.44
N LEU A 97 4.89 11.73 5.96
CA LEU A 97 4.10 11.86 7.16
C LEU A 97 5.03 12.02 8.38
N LEU A 98 4.93 13.18 9.01
CA LEU A 98 5.49 13.51 10.31
C LEU A 98 4.39 13.46 11.37
N VAL A 99 4.65 12.73 12.46
CA VAL A 99 3.72 12.61 13.59
C VAL A 99 4.36 13.01 14.91
N ASP A 100 3.60 13.67 15.77
CA ASP A 100 3.99 13.96 17.15
C ASP A 100 2.77 13.88 18.09
N GLY A 101 3.00 13.66 19.37
CA GLY A 101 1.95 13.57 20.38
C GLY A 101 2.33 12.65 21.54
N PRO A 102 1.46 12.59 22.58
CA PRO A 102 1.73 11.82 23.80
C PRO A 102 1.80 10.30 23.57
N GLN A 103 1.22 9.81 22.47
CA GLN A 103 1.24 8.39 22.10
C GLN A 103 2.50 7.96 21.34
N VAL A 104 3.31 8.91 20.86
CA VAL A 104 4.55 8.59 20.13
C VAL A 104 5.60 8.07 21.13
N PHE A 105 6.25 6.97 20.78
CA PHE A 105 7.24 6.27 21.60
C PHE A 105 8.32 7.21 22.16
N SER A 106 8.88 6.90 23.34
CA SER A 106 9.89 7.77 23.95
C SER A 106 11.30 7.55 23.40
N ALA A 107 11.69 6.30 23.16
CA ALA A 107 13.04 5.94 22.72
C ALA A 107 13.11 4.51 22.15
N TYR A 108 14.08 4.26 21.27
CA TYR A 108 14.49 2.91 20.86
C TYR A 108 15.55 2.37 21.83
N LEU A 109 15.43 1.10 22.22
CA LEU A 109 16.49 0.38 22.93
C LEU A 109 17.43 -0.27 21.91
N ILE A 110 18.58 0.35 21.66
CA ILE A 110 19.51 -0.07 20.59
C ILE A 110 20.60 -1.04 21.06
N ALA A 111 20.91 -1.03 22.36
CA ALA A 111 21.82 -1.97 23.01
C ALA A 111 21.41 -2.20 24.46
N ARG A 112 22.05 -3.15 25.15
CA ARG A 112 21.83 -3.35 26.59
C ARG A 112 22.10 -2.02 27.32
N ARG A 113 21.03 -1.35 27.74
CA ARG A 113 21.00 -0.05 28.46
C ARG A 113 21.29 1.20 27.62
N GLN A 114 21.24 1.14 26.29
CA GLN A 114 21.36 2.35 25.46
C GLN A 114 20.01 2.72 24.85
N LEU A 115 19.51 3.90 25.20
CA LEU A 115 18.27 4.47 24.68
C LEU A 115 18.59 5.56 23.65
N GLN A 116 18.05 5.41 22.45
CA GLN A 116 18.03 6.47 21.45
C GLN A 116 16.67 7.17 21.53
N PRO A 117 16.59 8.42 22.03
CA PRO A 117 15.33 9.13 22.18
C PRO A 117 14.68 9.36 20.81
N ARG A 118 13.35 9.48 20.80
CA ARG A 118 12.63 9.91 19.61
C ARG A 118 13.08 11.33 19.18
N PRO A 119 12.93 11.70 17.90
CA PRO A 119 13.29 13.04 17.47
C PRO A 119 12.41 14.12 18.13
N ALA A 120 13.03 15.25 18.48
CA ALA A 120 12.35 16.35 19.17
C ALA A 120 11.34 17.11 18.29
N LYS A 121 11.49 17.05 16.97
CA LYS A 121 10.62 17.72 15.99
C LYS A 121 9.48 16.84 15.48
N GLY A 122 9.19 15.74 16.18
CA GLY A 122 8.26 14.70 15.71
C GLY A 122 8.96 13.59 14.94
N LEU A 123 8.25 12.49 14.74
CA LEU A 123 8.72 11.30 14.06
C LEU A 123 8.35 11.35 12.58
N LEU A 124 9.35 11.33 11.71
CA LEU A 124 9.16 10.97 10.31
C LEU A 124 8.88 9.46 10.22
N THR A 125 7.70 9.12 9.73
CA THR A 125 7.21 7.74 9.70
C THR A 125 7.81 6.93 8.54
N GLY A 126 8.30 7.62 7.50
CA GLY A 126 8.62 7.04 6.21
C GLY A 126 7.39 6.66 5.38
N ASP A 127 6.17 6.95 5.82
CA ASP A 127 4.96 6.85 5.01
C ASP A 127 4.79 8.13 4.18
N LEU A 128 4.37 7.98 2.92
CA LEU A 128 4.06 9.10 2.03
C LEU A 128 2.55 9.23 1.88
N GLY A 129 2.08 10.45 1.66
CA GLY A 129 0.68 10.72 1.44
C GLY A 129 0.32 12.19 1.53
N HIS A 130 -0.97 12.45 1.66
CA HIS A 130 -1.53 13.79 1.74
C HIS A 130 -2.81 13.82 2.57
N PHE A 131 -3.20 15.03 2.96
CA PHE A 131 -4.56 15.33 3.40
C PHE A 131 -5.44 15.65 2.19
N ASP A 132 -6.71 15.21 2.24
CA ASP A 132 -7.76 15.79 1.42
C ASP A 132 -8.33 17.07 2.06
N GLU A 133 -9.23 17.75 1.35
CA GLU A 133 -9.88 18.99 1.82
C GLU A 133 -10.73 18.79 3.09
N ASP A 134 -11.19 17.55 3.35
CA ASP A 134 -11.94 17.19 4.55
C ASP A 134 -11.04 16.79 5.72
N GLY A 135 -9.71 16.79 5.54
CA GLY A 135 -8.71 16.40 6.54
C GLY A 135 -8.56 14.89 6.74
N TYR A 136 -9.03 14.08 5.79
CA TYR A 136 -8.73 12.65 5.74
C TYR A 136 -7.33 12.41 5.19
N VAL A 137 -6.68 11.40 5.73
CA VAL A 137 -5.33 11.00 5.35
C VAL A 137 -5.38 9.91 4.30
N PHE A 138 -4.74 10.16 3.15
CA PHE A 138 -4.45 9.16 2.13
C PHE A 138 -2.98 8.79 2.23
N LEU A 139 -2.67 7.49 2.35
CA LEU A 139 -1.30 7.00 2.31
C LEU A 139 -1.01 6.43 0.92
N THR A 140 -0.06 7.03 0.22
CA THR A 140 0.26 6.75 -1.18
C THR A 140 1.49 5.86 -1.32
N GLY A 141 2.25 5.63 -0.25
CA GLY A 141 3.37 4.70 -0.27
C GLY A 141 4.32 4.84 0.91
N ARG A 142 5.55 4.37 0.71
CA ARG A 142 6.66 4.46 1.66
C ARG A 142 7.84 5.15 0.99
N LYS A 143 8.49 6.08 1.68
CA LYS A 143 9.65 6.82 1.17
C LYS A 143 10.78 5.89 0.72
N LYS A 144 11.07 4.86 1.52
CA LYS A 144 12.09 3.84 1.20
C LYS A 144 11.71 2.91 0.03
N ASP A 145 10.43 2.85 -0.33
CA ASP A 145 9.93 1.97 -1.39
C ASP A 145 9.66 2.76 -2.68
N LEU A 146 9.95 4.07 -2.70
CA LEU A 146 9.90 4.89 -3.92
C LEU A 146 10.75 4.28 -5.02
N ILE A 147 10.21 4.35 -6.24
CA ILE A 147 10.95 4.07 -7.46
C ILE A 147 11.57 5.39 -7.91
N ILE A 148 12.88 5.46 -8.00
CA ILE A 148 13.63 6.64 -8.44
C ILE A 148 14.03 6.42 -9.89
N ARG A 149 13.18 6.90 -10.82
CA ARG A 149 13.40 6.78 -12.27
C ARG A 149 13.87 8.12 -12.83
N GLY A 150 15.14 8.20 -13.22
CA GLY A 150 15.70 9.42 -13.82
C GLY A 150 15.65 10.64 -12.90
N GLY A 151 15.73 10.43 -11.59
CA GLY A 151 15.61 11.48 -10.57
C GLY A 151 14.17 11.84 -10.18
N VAL A 152 13.16 11.18 -10.76
CA VAL A 152 11.75 11.37 -10.41
C VAL A 152 11.31 10.29 -9.41
N ASN A 153 10.71 10.73 -8.30
CA ASN A 153 10.12 9.86 -7.30
C ASN A 153 8.75 9.36 -7.75
N ILE A 154 8.58 8.05 -7.84
CA ILE A 154 7.34 7.39 -8.22
C ILE A 154 6.90 6.48 -7.08
N ALA A 155 5.69 6.71 -6.56
CA ALA A 155 5.12 5.88 -5.51
C ALA A 155 4.51 4.59 -6.12
N PRO A 156 5.10 3.40 -5.90
CA PRO A 156 4.55 2.17 -6.48
C PRO A 156 3.15 1.83 -5.98
N ALA A 157 2.80 2.25 -4.76
CA ALA A 157 1.49 1.97 -4.17
C ALA A 157 0.36 2.75 -4.86
N GLU A 158 0.60 3.94 -5.43
CA GLU A 158 -0.36 4.66 -6.29
C GLU A 158 -0.72 3.82 -7.52
N ILE A 159 0.30 3.32 -8.23
CA ILE A 159 0.13 2.50 -9.44
C ILE A 159 -0.57 1.18 -9.07
N THR A 160 -0.18 0.56 -7.96
CA THR A 160 -0.80 -0.67 -7.45
C THR A 160 -2.28 -0.46 -7.12
N ALA A 161 -2.64 0.66 -6.50
CA ALA A 161 -4.03 0.97 -6.18
C ALA A 161 -4.89 1.09 -7.44
N ILE A 162 -4.40 1.82 -8.46
CA ILE A 162 -5.09 1.95 -9.75
C ILE A 162 -5.21 0.60 -10.46
N LEU A 163 -4.17 -0.25 -10.39
CA LEU A 163 -4.24 -1.60 -10.96
C LEU A 163 -5.32 -2.46 -10.30
N CYS A 164 -5.47 -2.37 -8.97
CA CYS A 164 -6.48 -3.12 -8.23
C CYS A 164 -7.91 -2.72 -8.61
N GLU A 165 -8.13 -1.47 -9.06
CA GLU A 165 -9.44 -1.00 -9.57
C GLU A 165 -9.81 -1.60 -10.95
N HIS A 166 -8.88 -2.28 -11.62
CA HIS A 166 -9.16 -2.89 -12.91
C HIS A 166 -10.11 -4.09 -12.76
N PRO A 167 -11.25 -4.14 -13.49
CA PRO A 167 -12.27 -5.20 -13.31
C PRO A 167 -11.75 -6.64 -13.44
N GLY A 168 -10.79 -6.88 -14.33
CA GLY A 168 -10.14 -8.19 -14.51
C GLY A 168 -9.02 -8.55 -13.52
N VAL A 169 -8.58 -7.63 -12.65
CA VAL A 169 -7.44 -7.84 -11.74
C VAL A 169 -7.93 -8.37 -10.38
N LEU A 170 -7.33 -9.46 -9.92
CA LEU A 170 -7.58 -10.06 -8.60
C LEU A 170 -6.67 -9.48 -7.54
N ASP A 171 -5.38 -9.36 -7.84
CA ASP A 171 -4.34 -8.82 -6.97
C ASP A 171 -3.25 -8.20 -7.86
N ALA A 172 -2.53 -7.21 -7.35
CA ALA A 172 -1.46 -6.54 -8.08
C ALA A 172 -0.37 -6.04 -7.14
N ALA A 173 0.82 -5.86 -7.71
CA ALA A 173 1.92 -5.18 -7.05
C ALA A 173 2.78 -4.45 -8.08
N THR A 174 3.25 -3.27 -7.70
CA THR A 174 4.24 -2.51 -8.48
C THR A 174 5.54 -2.42 -7.68
N ILE A 175 6.68 -2.62 -8.34
CA ILE A 175 8.00 -2.42 -7.74
C ILE A 175 8.94 -1.70 -8.71
N GLY A 176 9.97 -1.06 -8.13
CA GLY A 176 11.14 -0.59 -8.87
C GLY A 176 12.05 -1.76 -9.22
N VAL A 177 12.49 -1.81 -10.46
CA VAL A 177 13.45 -2.79 -10.97
C VAL A 177 14.64 -2.06 -11.63
N PRO A 178 15.85 -2.64 -11.65
CA PRO A 178 17.01 -2.00 -12.26
C PRO A 178 16.79 -1.60 -13.73
N ASP A 179 17.18 -0.38 -14.07
CA ASP A 179 17.16 0.19 -15.42
C ASP A 179 18.54 0.81 -15.71
N ALA A 180 19.16 0.46 -16.84
CA ALA A 180 20.52 0.88 -17.15
C ALA A 180 20.65 2.38 -17.46
N ILE A 181 19.56 3.03 -17.85
CA ILE A 181 19.54 4.44 -18.27
C ILE A 181 19.01 5.32 -17.13
N TYR A 182 17.92 4.90 -16.51
CA TYR A 182 17.18 5.71 -15.54
C TYR A 182 17.38 5.27 -14.09
N GLY A 183 18.26 4.29 -13.83
CA GLY A 183 18.49 3.71 -12.50
C GLY A 183 17.43 2.68 -12.14
N GLU A 184 16.16 3.10 -12.12
CA GLU A 184 15.02 2.22 -11.94
C GLU A 184 13.95 2.35 -13.02
N ALA A 185 13.19 1.27 -13.22
CA ALA A 185 11.99 1.19 -14.02
C ALA A 185 10.81 0.70 -13.18
N VAL A 186 9.62 1.11 -13.59
CA VAL A 186 8.36 0.66 -13.02
C VAL A 186 8.02 -0.70 -13.63
N ALA A 187 7.96 -1.74 -12.79
CA ALA A 187 7.47 -3.06 -13.17
C ALA A 187 6.17 -3.36 -12.41
N CYS A 188 5.13 -3.74 -13.15
CA CYS A 188 3.84 -4.14 -12.59
C CYS A 188 3.65 -5.64 -12.69
N PHE A 189 3.06 -6.21 -11.65
CA PHE A 189 2.77 -7.63 -11.54
C PHE A 189 1.29 -7.78 -11.25
N VAL A 190 0.62 -8.62 -12.03
CA VAL A 190 -0.83 -8.68 -12.07
C VAL A 190 -1.27 -10.14 -11.95
N VAL A 191 -2.20 -10.38 -11.03
CA VAL A 191 -2.92 -11.66 -10.91
C VAL A 191 -4.29 -11.47 -11.54
N PRO A 192 -4.61 -12.14 -12.66
CA PRO A 192 -5.94 -12.10 -13.25
C PRO A 192 -6.98 -12.77 -12.36
N LYS A 193 -8.23 -12.30 -12.42
CA LYS A 193 -9.37 -13.03 -11.84
C LYS A 193 -9.53 -14.39 -12.52
N SER A 194 -9.95 -15.39 -11.75
CA SER A 194 -10.21 -16.74 -12.27
C SER A 194 -11.18 -16.70 -13.46
N GLY A 195 -10.82 -17.39 -14.54
CA GLY A 195 -11.61 -17.43 -15.77
C GLY A 195 -11.53 -16.18 -16.64
N GLN A 196 -10.71 -15.19 -16.29
CA GLN A 196 -10.44 -14.01 -17.13
C GLN A 196 -9.05 -14.05 -17.74
N THR A 197 -8.94 -13.60 -18.99
CA THR A 197 -7.66 -13.35 -19.65
C THR A 197 -7.43 -11.85 -19.68
N LEU A 198 -6.30 -11.39 -19.13
CA LEU A 198 -5.84 -10.02 -19.21
C LEU A 198 -4.71 -9.93 -20.23
N SER A 199 -4.73 -8.87 -21.04
CA SER A 199 -3.61 -8.52 -21.92
C SER A 199 -2.84 -7.34 -21.34
N VAL A 200 -1.57 -7.20 -21.74
CA VAL A 200 -0.74 -6.06 -21.35
C VAL A 200 -1.38 -4.74 -21.78
N GLU A 201 -1.98 -4.71 -22.98
CA GLU A 201 -2.66 -3.53 -23.54
C GLU A 201 -3.86 -3.11 -22.70
N SER A 202 -4.63 -4.08 -22.17
CA SER A 202 -5.75 -3.80 -21.26
C SER A 202 -5.26 -3.12 -19.97
N VAL A 203 -4.17 -3.65 -19.38
CA VAL A 203 -3.57 -3.10 -18.17
C VAL A 203 -3.04 -1.68 -18.41
N ILE A 204 -2.26 -1.49 -19.48
CA ILE A 204 -1.72 -0.18 -19.86
C ILE A 204 -2.84 0.82 -20.18
N GLY A 205 -3.88 0.39 -20.89
CA GLY A 205 -5.04 1.22 -21.22
C GLY A 205 -5.81 1.69 -19.99
N HIS A 206 -5.84 0.90 -18.92
CA HIS A 206 -6.45 1.28 -17.65
C HIS A 206 -5.61 2.28 -16.86
N LEU A 207 -4.29 2.18 -16.92
CA LEU A 207 -3.38 3.08 -16.20
C LEU A 207 -3.24 4.45 -16.87
N ARG A 208 -3.16 4.47 -18.21
CA ARG A 208 -2.86 5.68 -19.00
C ARG A 208 -3.75 6.91 -18.71
N PRO A 209 -5.08 6.81 -18.51
CA PRO A 209 -5.89 7.99 -18.20
C PRO A 209 -5.71 8.53 -16.78
N ARG A 210 -4.97 7.82 -15.89
CA ARG A 210 -4.86 8.13 -14.45
C ARG A 210 -3.44 8.43 -14.00
N LEU A 211 -2.44 8.13 -14.84
CA LEU A 211 -1.03 8.31 -14.55
C LEU A 211 -0.38 9.20 -15.59
N SER A 212 0.61 9.99 -15.18
CA SER A 212 1.49 10.68 -16.11
C SER A 212 2.41 9.69 -16.82
N ASP A 213 2.91 10.06 -18.00
CA ASP A 213 3.76 9.18 -18.82
C ASP A 213 4.99 8.66 -18.08
N PHE A 214 5.59 9.46 -17.18
CA PHE A 214 6.74 9.05 -16.38
C PHE A 214 6.43 7.97 -15.33
N LYS A 215 5.17 7.86 -14.88
CA LYS A 215 4.72 6.84 -13.93
C LYS A 215 4.26 5.54 -14.62
N MET A 216 4.14 5.54 -15.96
CA MET A 216 3.70 4.35 -16.69
C MET A 216 4.72 3.20 -16.57
N PRO A 217 4.26 1.95 -16.43
CA PRO A 217 5.14 0.80 -16.32
C PRO A 217 5.91 0.52 -17.60
N GLN A 218 7.18 0.15 -17.46
CA GLN A 218 8.03 -0.35 -18.55
C GLN A 218 7.82 -1.85 -18.80
N SER A 219 7.30 -2.59 -17.82
CA SER A 219 6.95 -4.00 -17.99
C SER A 219 5.74 -4.38 -17.15
N VAL A 220 4.92 -5.27 -17.70
CA VAL A 220 3.78 -5.89 -17.02
C VAL A 220 3.94 -7.41 -17.07
N HIS A 221 3.88 -8.04 -15.91
CA HIS A 221 4.08 -9.48 -15.73
C HIS A 221 2.83 -10.11 -15.12
N PHE A 222 2.36 -11.22 -15.70
CA PHE A 222 1.23 -11.96 -15.16
C PHE A 222 1.71 -13.11 -14.29
N MET A 223 1.08 -13.29 -13.13
CA MET A 223 1.43 -14.32 -12.16
C MET A 223 0.20 -14.94 -11.50
N GLU A 224 0.37 -16.13 -10.92
CA GLU A 224 -0.73 -16.85 -10.25
C GLU A 224 -1.07 -16.25 -8.88
N SER A 225 -0.08 -15.67 -8.19
CA SER A 225 -0.27 -14.99 -6.91
C SER A 225 0.85 -13.99 -6.67
N ILE A 226 0.58 -12.94 -5.87
CA ILE A 226 1.59 -11.98 -5.42
C ILE A 226 2.35 -12.54 -4.20
N PRO A 227 3.69 -12.75 -4.28
CA PRO A 227 4.52 -13.10 -3.14
C PRO A 227 4.36 -12.15 -1.94
N LYS A 228 3.98 -12.71 -0.80
CA LYS A 228 3.79 -11.98 0.46
C LYS A 228 4.70 -12.56 1.55
N THR A 229 5.14 -11.69 2.46
CA THR A 229 5.81 -12.05 3.72
C THR A 229 4.83 -12.78 4.65
N ASP A 230 5.33 -13.41 5.72
CA ASP A 230 4.51 -14.07 6.75
C ASP A 230 3.46 -13.13 7.38
N ARG A 231 3.68 -11.81 7.28
CA ARG A 231 2.75 -10.77 7.75
C ARG A 231 1.75 -10.32 6.69
N GLY A 232 1.67 -11.00 5.55
CA GLY A 232 0.76 -10.70 4.44
C GLY A 232 1.13 -9.48 3.60
N LYS A 233 2.30 -8.86 3.81
CA LYS A 233 2.77 -7.72 3.00
C LYS A 233 3.51 -8.19 1.76
N VAL A 234 3.36 -7.50 0.63
CA VAL A 234 4.14 -7.76 -0.60
C VAL A 234 5.63 -7.81 -0.29
N SER A 235 6.33 -8.83 -0.79
CA SER A 235 7.77 -9.01 -0.58
C SER A 235 8.57 -8.50 -1.78
N LYS A 236 9.15 -7.29 -1.69
CA LYS A 236 9.95 -6.69 -2.78
C LYS A 236 11.10 -7.61 -3.23
N ASP A 237 11.74 -8.32 -2.30
CA ASP A 237 12.86 -9.22 -2.62
C ASP A 237 12.42 -10.43 -3.45
N LEU A 238 11.28 -11.05 -3.10
CA LEU A 238 10.72 -12.16 -3.87
C LEU A 238 10.22 -11.68 -5.24
N MET A 239 9.60 -10.51 -5.30
CA MET A 239 9.16 -9.89 -6.55
C MET A 239 10.35 -9.58 -7.46
N LEU A 240 11.43 -9.02 -6.93
CA LEU A 240 12.64 -8.73 -7.70
C LEU A 240 13.32 -10.00 -8.20
N LYS A 241 13.30 -11.08 -7.41
CA LYS A 241 13.79 -12.39 -7.85
C LYS A 241 12.95 -12.92 -9.02
N TYR A 242 11.63 -12.90 -8.89
CA TYR A 242 10.72 -13.31 -9.98
C TYR A 242 10.95 -12.48 -11.24
N TRP A 243 11.07 -11.15 -11.09
CA TRP A 243 11.37 -10.26 -12.21
C TRP A 243 12.66 -10.66 -12.93
N LYS A 244 13.75 -10.87 -12.18
CA LYS A 244 15.04 -11.32 -12.75
C LYS A 244 14.91 -12.63 -13.52
N GLU A 245 14.14 -13.58 -13.00
CA GLU A 245 13.87 -14.85 -13.66
C GLU A 245 13.01 -14.67 -14.93
N SER A 246 12.06 -13.74 -14.93
CA SER A 246 11.20 -13.45 -16.08
C SER A 246 11.92 -12.77 -17.26
N ILE A 247 13.01 -12.03 -16.98
CA ILE A 247 13.80 -11.33 -17.99
C ILE A 247 15.04 -12.11 -18.45
N GLN A 248 15.39 -13.22 -17.78
CA GLN A 248 16.45 -14.13 -18.21
C GLN A 248 15.82 -15.26 -19.04
N PRO A 249 15.95 -15.27 -20.38
CA PRO A 249 15.40 -16.34 -21.18
C PRO A 249 16.25 -17.61 -20.98
N ASN A 250 15.67 -18.63 -20.35
CA ASN A 250 15.96 -20.05 -20.60
C ASN A 250 17.45 -20.46 -20.82
N GLU A 251 18.33 -20.27 -19.84
CA GLU A 251 19.62 -21.00 -19.84
C GLU A 251 19.44 -22.51 -19.53
N ARG A 252 18.27 -22.92 -19.02
CA ARG A 252 17.95 -24.33 -18.77
C ARG A 252 17.74 -25.17 -20.04
N ALA A 253 17.60 -24.57 -21.22
CA ALA A 253 17.44 -25.31 -22.49
C ALA A 253 18.77 -25.62 -23.21
N LYS A 254 19.92 -25.16 -22.69
CA LYS A 254 21.24 -25.39 -23.31
C LYS A 254 22.21 -26.25 -22.48
N ALA A 255 21.83 -26.64 -21.26
CA ALA A 255 22.64 -27.53 -20.40
C ALA A 255 22.17 -29.00 -20.40
N GLY A 256 21.24 -29.34 -21.30
CA GLY A 256 20.71 -30.68 -21.47
C GLY A 256 20.67 -31.08 -22.94
N ASN A 257 21.86 -31.22 -23.56
CA ASN A 257 22.08 -32.07 -24.71
C ASN A 257 23.55 -32.50 -24.75
#